data_AF-A0AAD6RZ89-F1
#
_entry.id   AF-A0AAD6RZ89-F1
#
_cell.length_a   1.000
_cell.length_b   1.000
_cell.length_c   1.000
_cell.angle_alpha   90.00
_cell.angle_beta   90.00
_cell.angle_gamma   90.00
#
_symmetry.space_group_name_H-M   'P 1'
#
loop_
_entity.id
_entity.type
_entity.pdbx_description
1 polymer ?
#
loop_
_entity_poly.entity_id
_entity_poly.type
_entity_poly.pdbx_seq_one_letter_code
_entity_poly.pdbx_strand_id
1 'polypeptide(L)'
;MTQYLASVQSMPKETEEYLDKRIKLFVWEGRKKAPINHEILYLPVEEGGKNLLSIKDRNAALAVKTIQKFLMKGEDHAKWCDLAADSLRKDVPDKPKVEKSARMNPFIQTWAPLQKKLPKPLKRMMKTASKFRVKFDALALAKDVKEELLIWFHTGGKKDLGRHNNSACATPAKPN
;
A
#
# COMPACT_ATOMS: atom_id res chain seq x y z
N MET A 1 3.12 18.38 19.23
CA MET A 1 2.74 16.95 19.20
C MET A 1 1.82 16.56 18.02
N THR A 2 1.72 17.37 16.95
CA THR A 2 0.79 17.15 15.82
C THR A 2 1.46 16.60 14.56
N GLN A 3 2.73 16.95 14.33
CA GLN A 3 3.49 16.49 13.15
C GLN A 3 3.78 14.99 13.17
N TYR A 4 4.15 14.43 14.33
CA TYR A 4 4.37 12.99 14.49
C TYR A 4 3.10 12.19 14.19
N LEU A 5 1.96 12.59 14.76
CA LEU A 5 0.69 11.90 14.55
C LEU A 5 0.25 11.97 13.08
N ALA A 6 0.45 13.11 12.41
CA ALA A 6 0.22 13.23 10.98
C ALA A 6 1.16 12.34 10.14
N SER A 7 2.37 12.07 10.61
CA SER A 7 3.31 11.15 9.93
C SER A 7 2.95 9.67 10.14
N VAL A 8 2.50 9.29 11.33
CA VAL A 8 2.22 7.88 11.68
C VAL A 8 0.82 7.46 11.25
N GLN A 9 -0.18 8.28 11.54
CA GLN A 9 -1.60 7.97 11.27
C GLN A 9 -2.08 8.54 9.94
N SER A 10 -1.23 9.29 9.24
CA SER A 10 -1.59 10.15 8.11
C SER A 10 -2.55 11.28 8.50
N MET A 11 -2.55 12.35 7.72
CA MET A 11 -3.47 13.46 7.93
C MET A 11 -4.94 13.05 7.67
N PRO A 12 -5.90 13.43 8.54
CA PRO A 12 -7.33 13.28 8.25
C PRO A 12 -7.74 14.04 6.99
N LYS A 13 -8.76 13.54 6.27
CA LYS A 13 -9.22 14.14 5.01
C LYS A 13 -9.71 15.58 5.17
N GLU A 14 -10.35 15.87 6.31
CA GLU A 14 -10.82 17.21 6.65
C GLU A 14 -9.68 18.22 6.76
N THR A 15 -8.60 17.84 7.45
CA THR A 15 -7.40 18.69 7.58
C THR A 15 -6.69 18.85 6.24
N GLU A 16 -6.64 17.79 5.43
CA GLU A 16 -6.07 17.82 4.08
C GLU A 16 -6.83 18.80 3.16
N GLU A 17 -8.16 18.74 3.15
CA GLU A 17 -9.00 19.67 2.40
C GLU A 17 -8.94 21.10 2.94
N TYR A 18 -8.86 21.27 4.26
CA TYR A 18 -8.69 22.58 4.89
C TYR A 18 -7.36 23.24 4.49
N LEU A 19 -6.25 22.51 4.55
CA LEU A 19 -4.95 23.03 4.17
C LEU A 19 -4.86 23.30 2.67
N ASP A 20 -5.44 22.44 1.82
CA ASP A 20 -5.52 22.68 0.38
C ASP A 20 -6.27 23.99 0.08
N LYS A 21 -7.42 24.22 0.73
CA LYS A 21 -8.15 25.50 0.63
C LYS A 21 -7.32 26.69 1.12
N ARG A 22 -6.59 26.54 2.22
CA ARG A 22 -5.74 27.61 2.80
C ARG A 22 -4.61 27.98 1.84
N ILE A 23 -3.95 26.99 1.23
CA ILE A 23 -2.90 27.20 0.23
C ILE A 23 -3.47 27.93 -0.99
N LYS A 24 -4.66 27.52 -1.46
CA LYS A 24 -5.33 28.18 -2.60
C LYS A 24 -5.67 29.64 -2.31
N LEU A 25 -6.20 29.92 -1.12
CA LEU A 25 -6.48 31.28 -0.69
C LEU A 25 -5.21 32.13 -0.65
N PHE A 26 -4.10 31.56 -0.16
CA PHE A 26 -2.81 32.23 -0.06
C PHE A 26 -2.21 32.55 -1.43
N VAL A 27 -2.13 31.55 -2.33
CA VAL A 27 -1.55 31.71 -3.69
C VAL A 27 -2.29 32.76 -4.52
N TRP A 28 -3.60 32.91 -4.28
CA TRP A 28 -4.45 33.85 -5.02
C TRP A 28 -4.83 35.10 -4.23
N GLU A 29 -4.18 35.38 -3.10
CA GLU A 29 -4.41 36.59 -2.28
C GLU A 29 -5.91 36.83 -1.95
N GLY A 30 -6.66 35.75 -1.72
CA GLY A 30 -8.10 35.83 -1.41
C GLY A 30 -9.03 36.00 -2.61
N ARG A 31 -8.52 35.99 -3.85
CA ARG A 31 -9.39 36.03 -5.05
C ARG A 31 -10.25 34.77 -5.17
N LYS A 32 -11.55 34.94 -5.43
CA LYS A 32 -12.53 33.85 -5.55
C LYS A 32 -12.35 32.97 -6.80
N LYS A 33 -11.78 33.50 -7.88
CA LYS A 33 -11.54 32.76 -9.12
C LYS A 33 -10.03 32.62 -9.35
N ALA A 34 -9.57 31.37 -9.37
CA ALA A 34 -8.21 31.04 -9.74
C ALA A 34 -8.04 31.24 -11.27
N PRO A 35 -7.08 32.05 -11.73
CA PRO A 35 -6.84 32.25 -13.16
C PRO A 35 -6.13 31.06 -13.83
N ILE A 36 -5.50 30.18 -13.05
CA ILE A 36 -4.75 29.02 -13.56
C ILE A 36 -5.21 27.75 -12.84
N ASN A 37 -5.28 26.64 -13.56
CA ASN A 37 -5.58 25.33 -12.98
C ASN A 37 -4.49 24.93 -11.95
N HIS A 38 -4.92 24.32 -10.84
CA HIS A 38 -4.02 23.87 -9.77
C HIS A 38 -3.03 22.80 -10.22
N GLU A 39 -3.41 21.95 -11.17
CA GLU A 39 -2.51 20.93 -11.72
C GLU A 39 -1.27 21.55 -12.36
N ILE A 40 -1.42 22.72 -13.02
CA ILE A 40 -0.31 23.45 -13.62
C ILE A 40 0.58 24.08 -12.54
N LEU A 41 0.00 24.55 -11.43
CA LEU A 41 0.77 25.13 -10.33
C LEU A 41 1.71 24.11 -9.67
N TYR A 42 1.34 22.82 -9.67
CA TYR A 42 2.17 21.75 -9.11
C TYR A 42 3.37 21.39 -9.98
N LEU A 43 3.37 21.76 -11.26
CA LEU A 43 4.47 21.45 -12.17
C LEU A 43 5.74 22.24 -11.81
N PRO A 44 6.93 21.75 -12.22
CA PRO A 44 8.19 22.47 -12.08
C PRO A 44 8.14 23.86 -12.74
N VAL A 45 9.02 24.75 -12.29
CA VAL A 45 9.12 26.12 -12.84
C VAL A 45 9.48 26.11 -14.33
N GLU A 46 10.27 25.11 -14.76
CA GLU A 46 10.69 24.92 -16.15
C GLU A 46 9.52 24.66 -17.11
N GLU A 47 8.46 24.00 -16.63
CA GLU A 47 7.24 23.70 -17.40
C GLU A 47 6.18 24.82 -17.28
N GLY A 48 6.56 25.98 -16.74
CA GLY A 48 5.65 27.10 -16.49
C GLY A 48 4.78 26.94 -15.23
N GLY A 49 5.12 25.97 -14.37
CA GLY A 49 4.48 25.79 -13.07
C GLY A 49 5.09 26.66 -11.97
N LYS A 50 4.63 26.47 -10.73
CA LYS A 50 5.15 27.16 -9.53
C LYS A 50 5.79 26.20 -8.51
N ASN A 51 5.95 24.93 -8.87
CA ASN A 51 6.41 23.87 -7.99
C ASN A 51 5.64 23.85 -6.65
N LEU A 52 4.33 24.08 -6.72
CA LEU A 52 3.48 24.17 -5.54
C LEU A 52 3.30 22.79 -4.91
N LEU A 53 3.31 22.72 -3.58
CA LEU A 53 3.13 21.46 -2.87
C LEU A 53 1.70 20.93 -2.98
N SER A 54 1.52 19.77 -3.59
CA SER A 54 0.28 18.99 -3.49
C SER A 54 0.29 18.14 -2.21
N ILE A 55 -0.59 18.48 -1.27
CA ILE A 55 -0.74 17.73 0.00
C ILE A 55 -1.23 16.30 -0.27
N LYS A 56 -2.11 16.13 -1.26
CA LYS A 56 -2.65 14.82 -1.68
C LYS A 56 -1.54 13.88 -2.12
N ASP A 57 -0.65 14.38 -2.98
CA ASP A 57 0.44 13.59 -3.53
C ASP A 57 1.52 13.33 -2.49
N ARG A 58 1.80 14.29 -1.61
CA ARG A 58 2.66 14.07 -0.43
C ARG A 58 2.13 12.95 0.48
N ASN A 59 0.85 12.97 0.82
CA ASN A 59 0.23 11.94 1.66
C ASN A 59 0.24 10.56 0.97
N ALA A 60 0.05 10.54 -0.35
CA ALA A 60 0.15 9.33 -1.15
C ALA A 60 1.59 8.79 -1.16
N ALA A 61 2.59 9.65 -1.34
CA ALA A 61 4.01 9.29 -1.30
C ALA A 61 4.46 8.78 0.07
N LEU A 62 3.96 9.37 1.17
CA LEU A 62 4.19 8.88 2.52
C LEU A 62 3.67 7.44 2.67
N ALA A 63 2.45 7.17 2.18
CA ALA A 63 1.89 5.83 2.20
C ALA A 63 2.72 4.84 1.35
N VAL A 64 3.26 5.26 0.20
CA VAL A 64 4.19 4.45 -0.59
C VAL A 64 5.48 4.16 0.18
N LYS A 65 6.04 5.14 0.89
CA LYS A 65 7.21 4.91 1.77
C LYS A 65 6.91 3.95 2.91
N THR A 66 5.71 3.99 3.48
CA THR A 66 5.27 3.01 4.48
C THR A 66 5.16 1.61 3.88
N ILE A 67 4.64 1.47 2.65
CA ILE A 67 4.62 0.18 1.93
C ILE A 67 6.05 -0.31 1.69
N GLN A 68 6.96 0.56 1.26
CA GLN A 68 8.37 0.22 1.06
C GLN A 68 8.98 -0.35 2.35
N LYS A 69 8.79 0.33 3.48
CA LYS A 69 9.25 -0.15 4.80
C LYS A 69 8.61 -1.47 5.23
N PHE A 70 7.34 -1.69 4.86
CA PHE A 70 6.64 -2.94 5.12
C PHE A 70 7.23 -4.11 4.32
N LEU A 71 7.71 -3.86 3.10
CA LEU A 71 8.24 -4.90 2.21
C LEU A 71 9.73 -5.20 2.43
N MET A 72 10.48 -4.28 3.05
CA MET A 72 11.88 -4.49 3.40
C MET A 72 12.04 -5.60 4.44
N LYS A 73 13.03 -6.48 4.24
CA LYS A 73 13.45 -7.53 5.18
C LYS A 73 14.81 -7.16 5.78
N GLY A 74 15.14 -7.68 6.96
CA GLY A 74 16.44 -7.49 7.61
C GLY A 74 16.42 -6.44 8.73
N GLU A 75 17.55 -5.77 8.97
CA GLU A 75 17.71 -4.79 10.06
C GLU A 75 16.78 -3.57 9.93
N ASP A 76 16.39 -3.22 8.70
CA ASP A 76 15.44 -2.14 8.42
C ASP A 76 13.96 -2.54 8.64
N HIS A 77 13.70 -3.79 9.04
CA HIS A 77 12.35 -4.27 9.29
C HIS A 77 11.80 -3.68 10.60
N ALA A 78 10.89 -2.72 10.46
CA ALA A 78 10.30 -2.07 11.63
C ALA A 78 9.33 -3.01 12.36
N LYS A 79 9.38 -3.07 13.69
CA LYS A 79 8.54 -3.95 14.54
C LYS A 79 7.02 -3.86 14.29
N TRP A 80 6.53 -2.70 13.83
CA TRP A 80 5.11 -2.54 13.51
C TRP A 80 4.70 -3.33 12.25
N CYS A 81 5.65 -3.67 11.38
CA CYS A 81 5.41 -4.46 10.17
C CYS A 81 4.93 -5.87 10.50
N ASP A 82 5.46 -6.50 11.56
CA ASP A 82 5.00 -7.80 12.03
C ASP A 82 3.52 -7.73 12.47
N LEU A 83 3.18 -6.73 13.29
CA LEU A 83 1.81 -6.50 13.74
C LEU A 83 0.85 -6.21 12.58
N ALA A 84 1.31 -5.42 11.60
CA ALA A 84 0.56 -5.13 10.39
C ALA A 84 0.36 -6.40 9.55
N ALA A 85 1.38 -7.24 9.40
CA ALA A 85 1.30 -8.50 8.68
C ALA A 85 0.28 -9.44 9.35
N ASP A 86 0.33 -9.58 10.67
CA ASP A 86 -0.63 -10.40 11.41
C ASP A 86 -2.07 -9.89 11.27
N SER A 87 -2.26 -8.57 11.25
CA SER A 87 -3.58 -7.97 11.02
C SER A 87 -4.09 -8.29 9.61
N LEU A 88 -3.23 -8.21 8.60
CA LEU A 88 -3.57 -8.55 7.21
C LEU A 88 -3.85 -10.05 7.01
N ARG A 89 -3.15 -10.94 7.73
CA ARG A 89 -3.35 -12.40 7.68
C ARG A 89 -4.65 -12.85 8.36
N LYS A 90 -5.11 -12.11 9.36
CA LYS A 90 -6.39 -12.39 10.05
C LYS A 90 -7.58 -12.10 9.15
N ASP A 91 -7.57 -10.97 8.46
CA ASP A 91 -8.70 -10.46 7.69
C ASP A 91 -8.68 -10.91 6.22
N VAL A 92 -8.93 -12.19 5.95
CA VAL A 92 -8.98 -12.76 4.58
C VAL A 92 -10.41 -13.09 4.16
N PRO A 93 -10.83 -12.82 2.91
CA PRO A 93 -12.14 -13.21 2.41
C PRO A 93 -12.33 -14.73 2.43
N ASP A 94 -13.58 -15.18 2.59
CA ASP A 94 -13.91 -16.62 2.57
C ASP A 94 -13.70 -17.25 1.18
N LYS A 95 -13.67 -16.43 0.12
CA LYS A 95 -13.45 -16.84 -1.27
C LYS A 95 -12.38 -15.94 -1.92
N PRO A 96 -11.27 -16.48 -2.44
CA PRO A 96 -10.80 -17.86 -2.29
C PRO A 96 -10.49 -18.18 -0.82
N LYS A 97 -10.84 -19.38 -0.36
CA LYS A 97 -10.39 -19.85 0.96
C LYS A 97 -8.86 -19.86 0.90
N VAL A 98 -8.19 -19.26 1.88
CA VAL A 98 -6.74 -19.31 2.01
C VAL A 98 -6.45 -19.96 3.34
N GLU A 99 -5.75 -21.08 3.36
CA GLU A 99 -5.34 -21.73 4.59
C GLU A 99 -4.45 -20.81 5.44
N LYS A 100 -4.56 -20.87 6.78
CA LYS A 100 -3.81 -19.98 7.68
C LYS A 100 -2.29 -20.07 7.49
N SER A 101 -1.78 -21.28 7.24
CA SER A 101 -0.36 -21.57 6.97
C SER A 101 0.14 -20.91 5.68
N ALA A 102 -0.73 -20.77 4.67
CA ALA A 102 -0.38 -20.18 3.38
C ALA A 102 -0.48 -18.64 3.34
N ARG A 103 -0.96 -17.99 4.41
CA ARG A 103 -1.10 -16.52 4.49
C ARG A 103 0.18 -15.89 4.97
N MET A 104 1.06 -15.49 4.04
CA MET A 104 2.33 -14.87 4.39
C MET A 104 2.31 -13.36 4.16
N ASN A 105 2.18 -12.95 2.90
CA ASN A 105 2.22 -11.53 2.52
C ASN A 105 1.30 -11.26 1.31
N PRO A 106 0.30 -10.38 1.44
CA PRO A 106 -0.65 -10.08 0.37
C PRO A 106 -0.04 -9.30 -0.81
N PHE A 107 1.17 -8.73 -0.69
CA PHE A 107 1.84 -8.03 -1.80
C PHE A 107 2.65 -8.97 -2.71
N ILE A 108 3.05 -10.12 -2.17
CA ILE A 108 3.84 -11.14 -2.89
C ILE A 108 2.93 -12.29 -3.34
N GLN A 109 1.71 -12.40 -2.80
CA GLN A 109 0.75 -13.45 -3.14
C GLN A 109 -0.47 -12.87 -3.87
N THR A 110 -1.23 -13.74 -4.53
CA THR A 110 -2.40 -13.36 -5.35
C THR A 110 -3.69 -13.10 -4.56
N TRP A 111 -3.72 -13.38 -3.26
CA TRP A 111 -4.89 -13.11 -2.40
C TRP A 111 -4.84 -11.70 -1.80
N ALA A 112 -6.02 -11.16 -1.46
CA ALA A 112 -6.15 -9.80 -0.90
C ALA A 112 -6.98 -9.80 0.39
N PRO A 113 -6.60 -9.02 1.42
CA PRO A 113 -7.33 -8.94 2.67
C PRO A 113 -8.61 -8.08 2.57
N LEU A 114 -9.55 -8.32 3.47
CA LEU A 114 -10.81 -7.58 3.62
C LEU A 114 -10.56 -6.17 4.17
N GLN A 115 -10.55 -5.17 3.30
CA GLN A 115 -10.36 -3.76 3.68
C GLN A 115 -11.39 -3.17 4.65
N LYS A 116 -12.52 -3.86 4.91
CA LYS A 116 -13.56 -3.38 5.83
C LYS A 116 -13.17 -3.52 7.30
N LYS A 117 -12.44 -4.58 7.67
CA LYS A 117 -12.05 -4.90 9.04
C LYS A 117 -10.69 -4.31 9.44
N LEU A 118 -9.90 -3.91 8.44
CA LEU A 118 -8.58 -3.35 8.67
C LEU A 118 -8.61 -1.97 9.35
N PRO A 119 -7.67 -1.70 10.27
CA PRO A 119 -7.41 -0.38 10.80
C PRO A 119 -7.21 0.68 9.69
N LYS A 120 -7.60 1.94 9.99
CA LYS A 120 -7.55 3.06 9.03
C LYS A 120 -6.18 3.20 8.31
N PRO A 121 -5.02 3.11 8.99
CA PRO A 121 -3.71 3.23 8.33
C PRO A 121 -3.46 2.12 7.31
N LEU A 122 -3.74 0.86 7.65
CA LEU A 122 -3.57 -0.30 6.75
C LEU A 122 -4.54 -0.23 5.58
N LYS A 123 -5.78 0.21 5.81
CA LYS A 123 -6.75 0.43 4.74
C LYS A 123 -6.25 1.47 3.73
N ARG A 124 -5.65 2.57 4.21
CA ARG A 124 -5.05 3.59 3.33
C ARG A 124 -3.87 3.01 2.57
N MET A 125 -3.00 2.27 3.24
CA MET A 125 -1.87 1.55 2.64
C MET A 125 -2.32 0.65 1.48
N MET A 126 -3.33 -0.20 1.69
CA MET A 126 -3.85 -1.11 0.65
C MET A 126 -4.51 -0.36 -0.52
N LYS A 127 -5.21 0.75 -0.26
CA LYS A 127 -5.78 1.60 -1.31
C LYS A 127 -4.70 2.28 -2.13
N THR A 128 -3.67 2.82 -1.48
CA THR A 128 -2.53 3.46 -2.16
C THR A 128 -1.77 2.44 -3.02
N ALA A 129 -1.51 1.24 -2.48
CA ALA A 129 -0.89 0.16 -3.24
C ALA A 129 -1.70 -0.20 -4.49
N SER A 130 -3.03 -0.28 -4.36
CA SER A 130 -3.92 -0.56 -5.48
C SER A 130 -3.92 0.57 -6.51
N LYS A 131 -3.93 1.84 -6.06
CA LYS A 131 -3.89 3.05 -6.92
C LYS A 131 -2.63 3.07 -7.78
N PHE A 132 -1.47 2.78 -7.19
CA PHE A 132 -0.18 2.77 -7.88
C PHE A 132 0.19 1.39 -8.44
N ARG A 133 -0.74 0.41 -8.42
CA ARG A 133 -0.54 -0.96 -8.90
C ARG A 133 0.73 -1.61 -8.33
N VAL A 134 1.05 -1.34 -7.06
CA VAL A 134 2.17 -1.96 -6.37
C VAL A 134 1.93 -3.45 -6.30
N LYS A 135 2.72 -4.22 -7.03
CA LYS A 135 2.69 -5.67 -7.10
C LYS A 135 4.12 -6.16 -7.16
N PHE A 136 4.34 -7.39 -6.72
CA PHE A 136 5.57 -8.09 -7.02
C PHE A 136 5.60 -8.42 -8.51
N ASP A 137 6.41 -7.68 -9.26
CA ASP A 137 6.65 -7.89 -10.68
C ASP A 137 8.16 -8.05 -10.89
N ALA A 138 8.56 -9.18 -11.45
CA ALA A 138 9.96 -9.50 -11.66
C ALA A 138 10.13 -10.02 -13.08
N LEU A 139 10.82 -9.23 -13.91
CA LEU A 139 11.08 -9.56 -15.33
C LEU A 139 11.87 -10.85 -15.48
N ALA A 140 12.88 -11.05 -14.64
CA ALA A 140 13.65 -12.28 -14.54
C ALA A 140 14.12 -12.47 -13.10
N LEU A 141 13.71 -13.56 -12.46
CA LEU A 141 14.20 -13.96 -11.15
C LEU A 141 15.32 -14.98 -11.28
N ALA A 142 16.36 -14.82 -10.47
CA ALA A 142 17.37 -15.85 -10.25
C ALA A 142 16.68 -17.15 -9.77
N LYS A 143 17.26 -18.29 -10.11
CA LYS A 143 16.68 -19.60 -9.78
C LYS A 143 16.48 -19.77 -8.28
N ASP A 144 17.49 -19.38 -7.49
CA ASP A 144 17.46 -19.47 -6.03
C ASP A 144 16.29 -18.67 -5.44
N VAL A 145 16.07 -17.45 -5.94
CA VAL A 145 14.95 -16.60 -5.49
C VAL A 145 13.60 -17.19 -5.90
N LYS A 146 13.51 -17.89 -7.04
CA LYS A 146 12.27 -18.59 -7.45
C LYS A 146 11.97 -19.76 -6.52
N GLU A 147 12.99 -20.46 -6.03
CA GLU A 147 12.85 -21.57 -5.09
C GLU A 147 12.46 -21.09 -3.69
N GLU A 148 12.87 -19.88 -3.30
CA GLU A 148 12.43 -19.22 -2.05
C GLU A 148 10.99 -18.67 -2.11
N LEU A 149 10.43 -18.48 -3.31
CA LEU A 149 9.06 -18.02 -3.45
C LEU A 149 8.07 -19.10 -3.04
N LEU A 150 7.02 -18.67 -2.36
CA LEU A 150 5.97 -19.58 -1.90
C LEU A 150 5.24 -20.17 -3.11
N ILE A 151 5.16 -21.50 -3.14
CA ILE A 151 4.36 -22.25 -4.11
C ILE A 151 2.88 -21.82 -4.02
N TRP A 152 2.40 -21.53 -2.81
CA TRP A 152 1.02 -21.15 -2.53
C TRP A 152 0.72 -19.72 -2.95
N PHE A 153 -0.34 -19.57 -3.77
CA PHE A 153 -0.81 -18.27 -4.28
C PHE A 153 0.27 -17.47 -5.03
N HIS A 154 1.20 -18.17 -5.67
CA HIS A 154 2.31 -17.62 -6.46
C HIS A 154 1.83 -16.66 -7.56
N THR A 155 2.51 -15.52 -7.74
CA THR A 155 2.13 -14.47 -8.72
C THR A 155 2.19 -14.93 -10.17
N GLY A 156 3.14 -15.81 -10.50
CA GLY A 156 3.28 -16.41 -11.83
C GLY A 156 2.43 -17.67 -12.07
N GLY A 157 1.61 -18.09 -11.11
CA GLY A 157 0.78 -19.29 -11.25
C GLY A 157 -0.35 -19.08 -12.26
N LYS A 158 -0.57 -20.04 -13.17
CA LYS A 158 -1.79 -20.06 -14.00
C LYS A 158 -3.03 -20.12 -13.09
N LYS A 159 -4.16 -19.54 -13.53
CA LYS A 159 -5.41 -19.49 -12.74
C LYS A 159 -5.87 -20.87 -12.25
N ASP A 160 -5.53 -21.92 -12.99
CA ASP A 160 -5.88 -23.31 -12.67
C ASP A 160 -5.09 -23.85 -11.46
N LEU A 161 -3.86 -23.39 -11.24
CA LEU A 161 -3.04 -23.74 -10.06
C LEU A 161 -3.71 -23.27 -8.76
N GLY A 162 -4.56 -22.24 -8.82
CA GLY A 162 -5.35 -21.77 -7.68
C GLY A 162 -6.26 -22.84 -7.07
N ARG A 163 -6.66 -23.87 -7.84
CA ARG A 163 -7.47 -24.99 -7.35
C ARG A 163 -6.69 -25.90 -6.40
N HIS A 164 -5.37 -26.00 -6.58
CA HIS A 164 -4.50 -26.84 -5.76
C HIS A 164 -4.06 -26.17 -4.45
N ASN A 165 -4.24 -24.85 -4.33
CA ASN A 165 -3.81 -24.08 -3.15
C ASN A 165 -4.51 -24.44 -1.83
N ASN A 166 -5.63 -25.16 -1.88
CA ASN A 166 -6.37 -25.63 -0.69
C ASN A 166 -6.64 -27.14 -0.74
N SER A 167 -5.88 -27.87 -1.56
CA SER A 167 -5.97 -29.33 -1.63
C SER A 167 -5.28 -29.98 -0.42
N ALA A 168 -5.53 -31.26 -0.15
CA ALA A 168 -4.90 -31.97 0.97
C ALA A 168 -3.36 -32.03 0.89
N CYS A 169 -2.77 -31.87 -0.31
CA CYS A 169 -1.33 -31.70 -0.48
C CYS A 169 -0.82 -30.31 -0.04
N ALA A 170 -1.71 -29.36 0.27
CA ALA A 170 -1.37 -27.99 0.61
C ALA A 170 -1.24 -27.71 2.11
N THR A 171 -1.92 -28.50 2.93
CA THR A 171 -1.80 -28.44 4.39
C THR A 171 -0.46 -29.05 4.79
N PRO A 172 0.49 -28.29 5.38
CA PRO A 172 1.66 -28.92 6.00
C PRO A 172 1.16 -29.89 7.09
N ALA A 173 1.71 -31.11 7.12
CA ALA A 173 1.40 -32.08 8.15
C ALA A 173 1.54 -31.41 9.52
N LYS A 174 0.52 -31.57 10.38
CA LYS A 174 0.57 -31.02 11.74
C LYS A 174 1.85 -31.52 12.40
N PRO A 175 2.69 -30.64 12.99
CA PRO A 175 3.77 -31.13 13.84
C PRO A 175 3.15 -31.88 15.02
N ASN A 176 3.65 -33.09 15.26
CA ASN A 176 3.31 -33.95 16.40
C ASN A 176 3.74 -33.32 17.73
#